data_AF-X1RLX8-F1
#
_entry.id   AF-X1RLX8-F1
#
_cell.length_a   1.000
_cell.length_b   1.000
_cell.length_c   1.000
_cell.angle_alpha   90.00
_cell.angle_beta   90.00
_cell.angle_gamma   90.00
#
_symmetry.space_group_name_H-M   'P 1'
#
loop_
_entity.id
_entity.type
_entity.pdbx_description
1 polymer ?
#
loop_
_entity_poly.entity_id
_entity_poly.type
_entity_poly.pdbx_seq_one_letter_code
_entity_poly.pdbx_strand_id
1 'polypeptide(L)'
;MERKGRQIGVTYVELDGDIGIIASGAGAGLATMDILGQRLRPANFLETGGAITADLLYQVMDLVLQKKGLKAVFINLFGGINPIHEGAKGIVRYIEEYQPTIPIVAKVVGNRQEETKDILEKHGVRAVTEAATEKGVEQLISLLEQRT
;
A
#
# COMPACT_ATOMS: atom_id res chain seq x y z
N MET A 1 -9.87 -13.83 4.63
CA MET A 1 -9.93 -12.35 4.55
C MET A 1 -10.77 -11.84 3.40
N GLU A 2 -10.93 -12.60 2.31
CA GLU A 2 -11.70 -12.21 1.11
C GLU A 2 -13.15 -11.74 1.39
N ARG A 3 -13.86 -12.41 2.30
CA ARG A 3 -15.21 -11.98 2.73
C ARG A 3 -15.20 -10.55 3.32
N LYS A 4 -14.21 -10.22 4.15
CA LYS A 4 -14.05 -8.87 4.72
C LYS A 4 -13.72 -7.88 3.60
N GLY A 5 -12.83 -8.25 2.68
CA GLY A 5 -12.51 -7.44 1.50
C GLY A 5 -13.77 -7.05 0.72
N ARG A 6 -14.62 -8.03 0.39
CA ARG A 6 -15.90 -7.78 -0.29
C ARG A 6 -16.84 -6.88 0.51
N GLN A 7 -16.87 -7.00 1.85
CA GLN A 7 -17.71 -6.15 2.71
C GLN A 7 -17.28 -4.69 2.72
N ILE A 8 -15.97 -4.42 2.60
CA ILE A 8 -15.43 -3.06 2.54
C ILE A 8 -15.26 -2.54 1.10
N GLY A 9 -15.71 -3.32 0.10
CA GLY A 9 -15.71 -2.90 -1.31
C GLY A 9 -14.37 -3.04 -2.03
N VAL A 10 -13.48 -3.93 -1.57
CA VAL A 10 -12.19 -4.21 -2.24
C VAL A 10 -12.13 -5.65 -2.74
N THR A 11 -11.37 -5.87 -3.81
CA THR A 11 -10.95 -7.22 -4.18
C THR A 11 -9.72 -7.57 -3.38
N TYR A 12 -9.75 -8.71 -2.68
CA TYR A 12 -8.63 -9.23 -1.92
C TYR A 12 -8.48 -10.73 -2.21
N VAL A 13 -7.25 -11.16 -2.48
CA VAL A 13 -6.87 -12.58 -2.60
C VAL A 13 -5.63 -12.80 -1.76
N GLU A 14 -5.67 -13.80 -0.88
CA GLU A 14 -4.53 -14.13 -0.01
C GLU A 14 -3.48 -14.96 -0.78
N LEU A 15 -2.20 -14.70 -0.51
CA LEU A 15 -1.04 -15.44 -1.03
C LEU A 15 -0.15 -15.91 0.15
N ASP A 16 0.90 -16.66 -0.16
CA ASP A 16 1.82 -17.29 0.81
C ASP A 16 3.08 -16.46 1.13
N GLY A 17 3.20 -15.26 0.57
CA GLY A 17 4.32 -14.35 0.80
C GLY A 17 4.21 -13.50 2.08
N ASP A 18 5.12 -12.53 2.18
CA ASP A 18 5.35 -11.68 3.36
C ASP A 18 5.39 -10.17 3.05
N ILE A 19 5.14 -9.74 1.81
CA ILE A 19 4.96 -8.34 1.44
C ILE A 19 3.49 -8.05 1.14
N GLY A 20 2.84 -7.28 2.00
CA GLY A 20 1.47 -6.84 1.79
C GLY A 20 1.35 -5.85 0.63
N ILE A 21 0.32 -5.98 -0.20
CA ILE A 21 0.10 -5.10 -1.35
C ILE A 21 -1.24 -4.37 -1.18
N ILE A 22 -1.25 -3.06 -1.44
CA ILE A 22 -2.46 -2.24 -1.56
C ILE A 22 -2.37 -1.45 -2.87
N ALA A 23 -3.27 -1.67 -3.83
CA ALA A 23 -3.25 -0.98 -5.12
C ALA A 23 -4.56 -0.27 -5.45
N SER A 24 -4.47 0.86 -6.14
CA SER A 24 -5.64 1.67 -6.54
C SER A 24 -6.48 1.11 -7.72
N GLY A 25 -6.08 -0.03 -8.31
CA GLY A 25 -6.81 -0.69 -9.39
C GLY A 25 -6.14 -1.97 -9.86
N ALA A 26 -6.88 -2.83 -10.56
CA ALA A 26 -6.43 -4.18 -10.92
C ALA A 26 -5.12 -4.21 -11.72
N GLY A 27 -4.98 -3.36 -12.75
CA GLY A 27 -3.76 -3.29 -13.56
C GLY A 27 -2.53 -2.87 -12.75
N ALA A 28 -2.68 -1.88 -11.87
CA ALA A 28 -1.62 -1.47 -10.96
C ALA A 28 -1.29 -2.58 -9.95
N GLY A 29 -2.30 -3.28 -9.43
CA GLY A 29 -2.13 -4.39 -8.48
C GLY A 29 -1.36 -5.56 -9.08
N LEU A 30 -1.75 -6.02 -10.28
CA LEU A 30 -1.10 -7.13 -10.98
C LEU A 30 0.35 -6.79 -11.34
N ALA A 31 0.59 -5.61 -11.93
CA ALA A 31 1.95 -5.17 -12.26
C ALA A 31 2.83 -5.03 -11.01
N THR A 32 2.26 -4.55 -9.90
CA THR A 32 2.98 -4.47 -8.62
C THR A 32 3.38 -5.84 -8.09
N MET A 33 2.46 -6.80 -8.18
CA MET A 33 2.70 -8.18 -7.77
C MET A 33 3.81 -8.82 -8.61
N ASP A 34 3.78 -8.64 -9.93
CA ASP A 34 4.81 -9.16 -10.84
C ASP A 34 6.19 -8.57 -10.53
N ILE A 35 6.30 -7.25 -10.34
CA ILE A 35 7.57 -6.57 -10.03
C ILE A 35 8.10 -6.99 -8.66
N LEU A 36 7.24 -7.03 -7.63
CA LEU A 36 7.63 -7.53 -6.31
C LEU A 36 8.08 -8.99 -6.38
N GLY A 37 7.36 -9.83 -7.13
CA GLY A 37 7.62 -11.27 -7.27
C GLY A 37 8.99 -11.63 -7.84
N GLN A 38 9.69 -10.68 -8.47
CA GLN A 38 11.06 -10.90 -8.96
C GLN A 38 12.10 -11.05 -7.85
N ARG A 39 11.88 -10.43 -6.68
CA ARG A 39 12.86 -10.38 -5.57
C ARG A 39 12.27 -10.53 -4.17
N LEU A 40 10.96 -10.39 -4.05
CA LEU A 40 10.20 -10.42 -2.81
C LEU A 40 8.99 -11.35 -2.99
N ARG A 41 8.25 -11.61 -1.90
CA ARG A 41 7.12 -12.55 -1.92
C ARG A 41 5.82 -11.80 -1.62
N PRO A 42 4.98 -11.51 -2.64
CA PRO A 42 3.66 -10.95 -2.43
C PRO A 42 2.81 -11.80 -1.47
N ALA A 43 2.25 -11.15 -0.46
CA ALA A 43 1.46 -11.77 0.60
C ALA A 43 -0.04 -11.78 0.29
N ASN A 44 -0.45 -10.91 -0.63
CA ASN A 44 -1.81 -10.79 -1.11
C ASN A 44 -1.84 -10.05 -2.46
N PHE A 45 -2.95 -10.17 -3.16
CA PHE A 45 -3.41 -9.18 -4.13
C PHE A 45 -4.53 -8.36 -3.48
N LEU A 46 -4.49 -7.03 -3.60
CA LEU A 46 -5.59 -6.15 -3.21
C LEU A 46 -5.71 -4.99 -4.18
N GLU A 47 -6.93 -4.75 -4.67
CA GLU A 47 -7.28 -3.51 -5.37
C GLU A 47 -8.51 -2.82 -4.78
N THR A 48 -8.51 -1.48 -4.75
CA THR A 48 -9.51 -0.69 -4.00
C THR A 48 -10.80 -0.34 -4.76
N GLY A 49 -11.02 -0.85 -5.98
CA GLY A 49 -12.27 -0.65 -6.72
C GLY A 49 -12.57 0.79 -7.17
N GLY A 50 -11.60 1.72 -7.08
CA GLY A 50 -11.70 3.09 -7.63
C GLY A 50 -12.31 4.18 -6.74
N ALA A 51 -12.75 3.89 -5.51
CA ALA A 51 -13.27 4.91 -4.58
C ALA A 51 -12.35 5.09 -3.36
N ILE A 52 -11.19 5.71 -3.55
CA ILE A 52 -10.21 5.93 -2.47
C ILE A 52 -10.74 6.99 -1.50
N THR A 53 -11.09 6.58 -0.28
CA THR A 53 -11.48 7.47 0.83
C THR A 53 -10.61 7.20 2.05
N ALA A 54 -10.59 8.13 3.01
CA ALA A 54 -9.87 7.91 4.27
C ALA A 54 -10.38 6.66 5.01
N ASP A 55 -11.70 6.47 5.09
CA ASP A 55 -12.27 5.31 5.79
C ASP A 55 -12.02 3.99 5.07
N LEU A 56 -12.00 3.99 3.73
CA LEU A 56 -11.64 2.81 2.97
C LEU A 56 -10.18 2.42 3.23
N LEU A 57 -9.25 3.37 3.10
CA LEU A 57 -7.83 3.06 3.24
C LEU A 57 -7.46 2.68 4.67
N TYR A 58 -8.14 3.23 5.68
CA TYR A 58 -8.02 2.75 7.06
C TYR A 58 -8.45 1.28 7.19
N GLN A 59 -9.62 0.91 6.66
CA GLN A 59 -10.11 -0.48 6.70
C GLN A 59 -9.23 -1.44 5.89
N VAL A 60 -8.65 -0.96 4.79
CA VAL A 60 -7.70 -1.72 3.97
C VAL A 60 -6.40 -1.97 4.74
N MET A 61 -5.88 -0.97 5.48
CA MET A 61 -4.72 -1.14 6.34
C MET A 61 -4.99 -2.21 7.42
N ASP A 62 -6.15 -2.13 8.12
CA ASP A 62 -6.58 -3.15 9.08
C ASP A 62 -6.65 -4.54 8.45
N LEU A 63 -7.30 -4.66 7.27
CA LEU A 63 -7.45 -5.92 6.57
C LEU A 63 -6.10 -6.56 6.22
N VAL A 64 -5.17 -5.79 5.65
CA VAL A 64 -3.86 -6.28 5.21
C VAL A 64 -2.98 -6.63 6.41
N LEU A 65 -2.92 -5.76 7.42
CA LEU A 65 -2.03 -5.94 8.57
C LEU A 65 -2.52 -7.00 9.56
N GLN A 66 -3.74 -7.52 9.41
CA GLN A 66 -4.19 -8.73 10.11
C GLN A 66 -3.40 -9.99 9.68
N LYS A 67 -2.73 -10.00 8.52
CA LYS A 67 -1.93 -11.14 8.07
C LYS A 67 -0.66 -11.24 8.91
N LYS A 68 -0.52 -12.36 9.63
CA LYS A 68 0.68 -12.66 10.43
C LYS A 68 1.89 -12.89 9.53
N GLY A 69 3.06 -12.48 9.99
CA GLY A 69 4.34 -12.72 9.30
C GLY A 69 4.64 -11.76 8.16
N LEU A 70 3.84 -10.69 7.98
CA LEU A 70 4.22 -9.61 7.09
C LEU A 70 5.55 -8.99 7.53
N LYS A 71 6.46 -8.82 6.55
CA LYS A 71 7.74 -8.12 6.72
C LYS A 71 7.65 -6.66 6.31
N ALA A 72 6.75 -6.33 5.39
CA ALA A 72 6.45 -4.96 4.97
C ALA A 72 5.13 -4.83 4.22
N VAL A 73 4.73 -3.58 3.94
CA VAL A 73 3.61 -3.23 3.08
C VAL A 73 4.06 -2.29 1.96
N PHE A 74 3.62 -2.60 0.74
CA PHE A 74 3.81 -1.75 -0.44
C PHE A 74 2.45 -1.23 -0.93
N ILE A 75 2.32 0.09 -0.98
CA ILE A 75 1.10 0.79 -1.39
C ILE A 75 1.36 1.44 -2.76
N ASN A 76 0.54 1.17 -3.77
CA ASN A 76 0.67 1.75 -5.11
C ASN A 76 -0.61 2.48 -5.52
N LEU A 77 -0.61 3.80 -5.35
CA LEU A 77 -1.76 4.66 -5.60
C LEU A 77 -1.53 5.53 -6.84
N PHE A 78 -2.52 5.53 -7.71
CA PHE A 78 -2.59 6.41 -8.85
C PHE A 78 -3.70 7.44 -8.64
N GLY A 79 -3.29 8.69 -8.50
CA GLY A 79 -4.12 9.88 -8.43
C GLY A 79 -4.54 10.34 -9.82
N GLY A 80 -5.84 10.43 -10.03
CA GLY A 80 -6.44 10.95 -11.24
C GLY A 80 -7.81 11.46 -10.84
N ILE A 81 -8.82 10.61 -11.03
CA ILE A 81 -10.11 10.76 -10.34
C ILE A 81 -10.03 10.35 -8.86
N ASN A 82 -9.09 9.46 -8.51
CA ASN A 82 -8.89 9.01 -7.14
C ASN A 82 -8.31 10.13 -6.26
N PRO A 83 -8.94 10.47 -5.12
CA PRO A 83 -8.42 11.47 -4.19
C PRO A 83 -7.41 10.83 -3.23
N ILE A 84 -6.22 10.50 -3.75
CA ILE A 84 -5.17 9.76 -3.01
C ILE A 84 -4.68 10.47 -1.73
N HIS A 85 -4.74 11.80 -1.69
CA HIS A 85 -4.46 12.62 -0.52
C HIS A 85 -5.49 12.41 0.61
N GLU A 86 -6.79 12.21 0.29
CA GLU A 86 -7.78 11.82 1.29
C GLU A 86 -7.54 10.39 1.78
N GLY A 87 -7.22 9.47 0.86
CA GLY A 87 -6.83 8.11 1.21
C GLY A 87 -5.63 8.04 2.16
N ALA A 88 -4.63 8.91 1.96
CA ALA A 88 -3.45 9.00 2.81
C ALA A 88 -3.79 9.37 4.26
N LYS A 89 -4.82 10.19 4.50
CA LYS A 89 -5.30 10.48 5.87
C LYS A 89 -5.80 9.22 6.59
N GLY A 90 -6.42 8.30 5.85
CA GLY A 90 -6.84 7.00 6.37
C GLY A 90 -5.66 6.11 6.77
N ILE A 91 -4.62 6.09 5.93
CA ILE A 91 -3.36 5.37 6.22
C ILE A 91 -2.71 5.94 7.47
N VAL A 92 -2.57 7.26 7.55
CA VAL A 92 -1.99 7.96 8.71
C VAL A 92 -2.77 7.67 9.98
N ARG A 93 -4.11 7.78 9.94
CA ARG A 93 -4.96 7.47 11.10
C ARG A 93 -4.72 6.07 11.64
N TYR A 94 -4.59 5.08 10.76
CA TYR A 94 -4.26 3.71 11.17
C TYR A 94 -2.87 3.62 11.80
N ILE A 95 -1.86 4.28 11.22
CA ILE A 95 -0.49 4.27 11.72
C ILE A 95 -0.40 4.90 13.11
N GLU A 96 -1.08 6.02 13.34
CA GLU A 96 -1.09 6.69 14.64
C GLU A 96 -1.74 5.84 15.74
N GLU A 97 -2.80 5.11 15.39
CA GLU A 97 -3.56 4.27 16.33
C GLU A 97 -2.83 2.96 16.68
N TYR A 98 -2.25 2.29 15.68
CA TYR A 98 -1.71 0.94 15.85
C TYR A 98 -0.18 0.85 15.81
N GLN A 99 0.51 1.91 15.38
CA GLN A 99 1.97 2.03 15.35
C GLN A 99 2.67 0.78 14.77
N PRO A 100 2.36 0.39 13.52
CA PRO A 100 2.93 -0.81 12.91
C PRO A 100 4.46 -0.72 12.87
N THR A 101 5.13 -1.79 13.26
CA THR A 101 6.60 -1.84 13.34
C THR A 101 7.26 -2.28 12.04
N ILE A 102 6.50 -2.68 11.03
CA ILE A 102 7.02 -3.08 9.71
C ILE A 102 7.12 -1.88 8.78
N PRO A 103 8.07 -1.84 7.82
CA PRO A 103 8.20 -0.72 6.93
C PRO A 103 7.00 -0.64 5.98
N ILE A 104 6.57 0.58 5.69
CA ILE A 104 5.52 0.88 4.74
C ILE A 104 6.14 1.81 3.68
N VAL A 105 6.07 1.38 2.42
CA VAL A 105 6.48 2.20 1.28
C VAL A 105 5.27 2.47 0.40
N ALA A 106 5.08 3.73 0.03
CA ALA A 106 4.00 4.16 -0.85
C ALA A 106 4.55 4.75 -2.15
N LYS A 107 4.14 4.21 -3.28
CA LYS A 107 4.24 4.89 -4.57
C LYS A 107 2.95 5.65 -4.82
N VAL A 108 3.05 6.98 -4.93
CA VAL A 108 1.92 7.88 -5.11
C VAL A 108 2.18 8.75 -6.34
N VAL A 109 1.43 8.52 -7.42
CA VAL A 109 1.66 9.18 -8.72
C VAL A 109 0.37 9.83 -9.19
N GLY A 110 0.46 11.05 -9.75
CA GLY A 110 -0.65 11.75 -10.38
C GLY A 110 -1.22 12.89 -9.56
N ASN A 111 -2.54 13.12 -9.63
CA ASN A 111 -3.17 14.29 -9.05
C ASN A 111 -2.94 14.38 -7.53
N ARG A 112 -2.45 15.53 -7.05
CA ARG A 112 -2.09 15.81 -5.65
C ARG A 112 -1.05 14.84 -5.05
N GLN A 113 -0.15 14.28 -5.88
CA GLN A 113 0.90 13.38 -5.42
C GLN A 113 1.85 14.01 -4.39
N GLU A 114 2.25 15.27 -4.55
CA GLU A 114 3.20 15.93 -3.65
C GLU A 114 2.58 16.13 -2.26
N GLU A 115 1.33 16.58 -2.20
CA GLU A 115 0.59 16.65 -0.94
C GLU A 115 0.41 15.27 -0.30
N THR A 116 0.09 14.25 -1.10
CA THR A 116 -0.05 12.88 -0.61
C THR A 116 1.26 12.38 -0.01
N LYS A 117 2.38 12.66 -0.69
CA LYS A 117 3.74 12.37 -0.19
C LYS A 117 4.00 13.07 1.13
N ASP A 118 3.73 14.38 1.22
CA ASP A 118 3.94 15.16 2.45
C ASP A 118 3.11 14.62 3.63
N ILE A 119 1.86 14.20 3.40
CA ILE A 119 1.00 13.59 4.42
C ILE A 119 1.64 12.30 4.94
N LEU A 120 2.12 11.44 4.04
CA LEU A 120 2.68 10.13 4.37
C LEU A 120 4.05 10.22 5.05
N GLU A 121 4.97 11.04 4.52
CA GLU A 121 6.35 11.13 5.03
C GLU A 121 6.41 11.71 6.45
N LYS A 122 5.50 12.63 6.80
CA LYS A 122 5.38 13.17 8.16
C LYS A 122 5.05 12.11 9.22
N HIS A 123 4.52 10.95 8.80
CA HIS A 123 4.10 9.87 9.69
C HIS A 123 4.90 8.59 9.46
N GLY A 124 6.13 8.72 8.96
CA GLY A 124 7.08 7.60 8.84
C GLY A 124 6.84 6.65 7.67
N VAL A 125 5.95 7.00 6.72
CA VAL A 125 5.77 6.24 5.48
C VAL A 125 6.69 6.80 4.41
N ARG A 126 7.59 5.98 3.88
CA ARG A 126 8.47 6.38 2.76
C ARG A 126 7.63 6.49 1.50
N ALA A 127 7.57 7.66 0.88
CA ALA A 127 6.77 7.88 -0.33
C ALA A 127 7.62 8.25 -1.56
N VAL A 128 7.32 7.61 -2.70
CA VAL A 128 7.95 7.87 -4.01
C VAL A 128 6.91 8.40 -4.99
N THR A 129 7.32 9.32 -5.85
CA THR A 129 6.44 9.98 -6.85
C THR A 129 6.84 9.66 -8.28
N GLU A 130 7.87 8.85 -8.47
CA GLU A 130 8.32 8.33 -9.75
C GLU A 130 7.30 7.36 -10.35
N ALA A 131 7.08 7.46 -11.67
CA ALA A 131 6.12 6.63 -12.37
C ALA A 131 6.47 5.13 -12.35
N ALA A 132 7.77 4.80 -12.34
CA ALA A 132 8.27 3.43 -12.33
C ALA A 132 8.05 2.77 -10.97
N THR A 133 7.34 1.64 -10.94
CA THR A 133 7.04 0.91 -9.69
C THR A 133 8.30 0.33 -9.06
N GLU A 134 9.29 -0.02 -9.88
CA GLU A 134 10.62 -0.49 -9.50
C GLU A 134 11.30 0.47 -8.52
N LYS A 135 11.11 1.79 -8.67
CA LYS A 135 11.71 2.77 -7.76
C LYS A 135 11.17 2.64 -6.33
N GLY A 136 9.87 2.41 -6.18
CA GLY A 136 9.27 2.12 -4.88
C GLY A 136 9.74 0.79 -4.32
N VAL A 137 9.85 -0.24 -5.16
CA VAL A 137 10.32 -1.57 -4.75
C VAL A 137 11.79 -1.53 -4.33
N GLU A 138 12.65 -0.80 -5.03
CA GLU A 138 14.05 -0.55 -4.65
C GLU A 138 14.14 0.10 -3.25
N GLN A 139 13.31 1.12 -2.97
CA GLN A 139 13.24 1.73 -1.64
C GLN A 139 12.80 0.73 -0.57
N LEU A 140 11.80 -0.10 -0.87
CA LEU A 140 11.32 -1.11 0.06
C LEU A 140 12.40 -2.16 0.38
N ILE A 141 13.12 -2.63 -0.63
CA ILE A 141 14.23 -3.57 -0.45
C ILE A 141 15.33 -2.95 0.41
N SER A 142 15.73 -1.71 0.14
CA SER A 142 16.75 -1.02 0.93
C SER A 142 16.35 -0.90 2.41
N LEU A 143 15.08 -0.61 2.70
CA LEU A 143 14.58 -0.56 4.08
C LEU A 143 14.55 -1.94 4.75
N LEU A 144 14.31 -3.02 4.02
CA LEU A 144 14.35 -4.38 4.55
C LEU A 144 15.78 -4.83 4.88
N GLU A 145 16.74 -4.49 4.02
CA GLU A 145 18.16 -4.81 4.19
C GLU A 145 18.77 -4.10 5.41
N GLN A 146 18.38 -2.84 5.68
CA GLN A 146 18.86 -2.07 6.83
C GLN A 146 18.37 -2.59 8.19
N ARG A 147 17.36 -3.46 8.20
CA ARG A 147 16.76 -4.03 9.42
C ARG A 147 17.27 -5.44 9.74
N THR A 148 18.11 -5.99 8.88
CA THR A 148 18.74 -7.31 9.03
C THR A 148 20.12 -7.15 9.66
#